data_AF-T1A774-F1
#
_entry.id   AF-T1A774-F1
#
_cell.length_a   1.000
_cell.length_b   1.000
_cell.length_c   1.000
_cell.angle_alpha   90.00
_cell.angle_beta   90.00
_cell.angle_gamma   90.00
#
_symmetry.space_group_name_H-M   'P 1'
#
loop_
_entity.id
_entity.type
_entity.pdbx_description
1 polymer ?
#
loop_
_entity_poly.entity_id
_entity_poly.type
_entity_poly.pdbx_seq_one_letter_code
_entity_poly.pdbx_strand_id
1 'polypeptide(L)' 'MARNIQVEPLRTMHIEDQTVELVERKGLGHPDSMADGISESVSQALSRMYLDEYNRILHHNTDETQIVGGGSEPKFGGG' A
#
# COMPACT_ATOMS: atom_id res chain seq x y z
N MET A 1 4.53 28.63 -14.70
CA MET A 1 3.33 28.16 -15.43
C MET A 1 2.17 28.07 -14.45
N ALA A 2 0.97 28.48 -14.82
CA ALA A 2 -0.22 28.26 -13.99
C ALA A 2 -0.57 26.76 -13.99
N ARG A 3 -1.02 26.23 -12.84
CA ARG A 3 -1.47 24.83 -12.75
C ARG A 3 -2.82 24.68 -13.44
N ASN A 4 -3.05 23.55 -14.10
CA ASN A 4 -4.33 23.23 -14.72
C ASN A 4 -5.30 22.66 -13.68
N ILE A 5 -5.87 23.52 -12.84
CA ILE A 5 -6.85 23.13 -11.81
C ILE A 5 -8.24 23.42 -12.34
N GLN A 6 -9.11 22.40 -12.31
CA GLN A 6 -10.51 22.50 -12.71
C GLN A 6 -11.39 22.19 -11.49
N VAL A 7 -12.43 23.00 -11.28
CA VAL A 7 -13.41 22.82 -10.20
C VAL A 7 -14.78 22.73 -10.84
N GLU A 8 -15.47 21.62 -10.61
CA GLU A 8 -16.77 21.33 -11.21
C GLU A 8 -17.73 20.69 -10.19
N PRO A 9 -19.05 20.82 -10.36
CA PRO A 9 -20.02 20.14 -9.51
C PRO A 9 -20.00 18.62 -9.75
N LEU A 10 -20.16 17.85 -8.68
CA LEU A 10 -20.27 16.40 -8.73
C LEU A 10 -21.60 16.00 -9.42
N ARG A 11 -21.55 15.12 -10.43
CA ARG A 11 -22.72 14.68 -11.23
C ARG A 11 -23.09 13.22 -10.99
N THR A 12 -23.02 12.77 -9.74
CA THR A 12 -23.41 11.42 -9.32
C THR A 12 -24.13 11.48 -7.98
N MET A 13 -24.89 10.45 -7.64
CA MET A 13 -25.48 10.28 -6.30
C MET A 13 -24.36 10.14 -5.26
N HIS A 14 -24.47 10.83 -4.13
CA HIS A 14 -23.50 10.69 -3.04
C HIS A 14 -23.53 9.28 -2.48
N ILE A 15 -22.40 8.78 -1.96
CA ILE A 15 -22.30 7.41 -1.40
C ILE A 15 -23.36 7.17 -0.31
N GLU A 16 -23.51 8.14 0.61
CA GLU A 16 -24.49 8.11 1.71
C GLU A 16 -25.97 8.07 1.24
N ASP A 17 -26.25 8.49 0.00
CA ASP A 17 -27.59 8.51 -0.58
C ASP A 17 -27.92 7.21 -1.37
N GLN A 18 -26.95 6.29 -1.52
CA GLN A 18 -27.15 5.04 -2.23
C GLN A 18 -27.90 4.01 -1.39
N THR A 19 -28.64 3.11 -2.05
CA THR A 19 -29.42 2.07 -1.35
C THR A 19 -28.56 1.02 -0.64
N VAL A 20 -27.33 0.79 -1.09
CA VAL A 20 -26.42 -0.25 -0.58
C VAL A 20 -24.99 0.28 -0.59
N GLU A 21 -24.27 0.07 0.51
CA GLU A 21 -22.84 0.37 0.64
C GLU A 21 -22.07 -0.85 1.19
N LEU A 22 -20.85 -1.07 0.70
CA LEU A 22 -19.93 -2.10 1.20
C LEU A 22 -18.52 -1.53 1.33
N VAL A 23 -17.88 -1.77 2.48
CA VAL A 23 -16.52 -1.31 2.78
C VAL A 23 -15.68 -2.48 3.30
N GLU A 24 -14.44 -2.60 2.82
CA GLU A 24 -13.47 -3.60 3.27
C GLU A 24 -12.15 -2.93 3.68
N ARG A 25 -11.50 -3.47 4.73
CA ARG A 25 -10.14 -3.12 5.11
C ARG A 25 -9.34 -4.39 5.42
N LYS A 26 -8.21 -4.56 4.74
CA LYS A 26 -7.20 -5.58 5.06
C LYS A 26 -6.31 -5.09 6.20
N GLY A 27 -6.20 -5.91 7.25
CA GLY A 27 -5.42 -5.58 8.45
C GLY A 27 -3.92 -5.78 8.25
N LEU A 28 -3.11 -5.35 9.23
CA LEU A 28 -1.63 -5.40 9.14
C LEU A 28 -1.07 -6.81 8.87
N GLY A 29 -1.70 -7.86 9.41
CA GLY A 29 -1.27 -9.25 9.20
C GLY A 29 -1.87 -9.92 7.96
N HIS A 30 -2.70 -9.22 7.19
CA HIS A 30 -3.20 -9.74 5.92
C HIS A 30 -2.03 -9.87 4.93
N PRO A 31 -1.87 -11.01 4.22
CA PRO A 31 -0.77 -11.21 3.27
C PRO A 31 -0.58 -10.05 2.29
N ASP A 32 -1.65 -9.57 1.66
CA ASP A 32 -1.57 -8.42 0.75
C ASP A 32 -1.04 -7.15 1.42
N SER A 33 -1.55 -6.78 2.60
CA SER A 33 -1.06 -5.60 3.33
C SER A 33 0.37 -5.77 3.82
N MET A 34 0.80 -7.00 4.11
CA MET A 34 2.21 -7.29 4.37
C MET A 34 3.06 -7.10 3.11
N ALA A 35 2.58 -7.53 1.94
CA ALA A 35 3.29 -7.33 0.67
C ALA A 35 3.42 -5.84 0.34
N ASP A 36 2.34 -5.07 0.48
CA ASP A 36 2.35 -3.60 0.34
C ASP A 36 3.37 -2.96 1.29
N GLY A 37 3.33 -3.35 2.57
CA GLY A 37 4.22 -2.81 3.59
C GLY A 37 5.69 -3.16 3.37
N ILE A 38 5.99 -4.39 2.91
CA ILE A 38 7.35 -4.81 2.56
C ILE A 38 7.85 -4.01 1.36
N SER A 39 7.05 -3.91 0.29
CA SER A 39 7.38 -3.16 -0.92
C SER A 39 7.77 -1.71 -0.61
N GLU A 40 6.94 -1.02 0.19
CA GLU A 40 7.18 0.36 0.62
C GLU A 40 8.41 0.46 1.53
N SER A 41 8.60 -0.49 2.44
CA SER A 41 9.76 -0.51 3.35
C SER A 41 11.08 -0.64 2.56
N VAL A 42 11.10 -1.43 1.49
CA VAL A 42 12.26 -1.56 0.60
C VAL A 42 12.49 -0.26 -0.17
N SER A 43 11.44 0.35 -0.74
CA SER A 43 11.52 1.64 -1.43
C SER A 43 12.12 2.74 -0.54
N GLN A 44 11.64 2.85 0.70
CA GLN A 44 12.15 3.83 1.67
C GLN A 44 13.62 3.56 2.04
N ALA A 45 13.98 2.30 2.25
CA ALA A 45 15.36 1.92 2.56
C ALA A 45 16.32 2.26 1.40
N LEU A 46 15.95 1.92 0.16
CA LEU A 46 16.73 2.26 -1.04
C LEU A 46 16.85 3.77 -1.21
N SER A 47 15.75 4.50 -1.06
CA SER A 47 15.73 5.96 -1.15
C SER A 47 16.67 6.61 -0.14
N ARG A 48 16.66 6.16 1.13
CA ARG A 48 17.56 6.66 2.18
C ARG A 48 19.02 6.36 1.86
N MET A 49 19.32 5.10 1.49
CA MET A 49 20.67 4.72 1.08
C MET A 49 21.16 5.57 -0.10
N TYR A 50 20.32 5.81 -1.10
CA TYR A 50 20.71 6.63 -2.24
C TYR A 50 20.97 8.10 -1.89
N LEU A 51 20.20 8.66 -0.96
CA LEU A 51 20.46 10.00 -0.43
C LEU A 51 21.79 10.04 0.33
N ASP A 52 22.08 9.04 1.16
CA ASP A 52 23.30 8.98 1.96
C ASP A 52 24.56 8.79 1.08
N GLU A 53 24.48 7.96 0.05
CA GLU A 53 25.64 7.62 -0.80
C GLU A 53 25.83 8.56 -2.00
N TYR A 54 24.74 9.03 -2.60
CA TYR A 54 24.77 9.77 -3.88
C TYR A 54 24.16 11.16 -3.81
N ASN A 55 23.63 11.57 -2.65
CA ASN A 55 22.93 12.85 -2.45
C ASN A 55 21.77 13.07 -3.43
N ARG A 56 21.18 11.97 -3.91
CA ARG A 56 20.00 11.96 -4.80
C ARG A 56 19.37 10.58 -4.75
N ILE A 57 18.05 10.53 -4.91
CA ILE A 57 17.36 9.25 -5.13
C ILE A 57 17.66 8.78 -6.55
N LEU A 58 18.14 7.53 -6.70
CA LEU A 58 18.25 6.87 -8.00
C LEU A 58 16.93 6.17 -8.34
N HIS A 59 16.67 5.99 -9.63
CA HIS A 59 15.42 5.38 -10.08
C HIS A 59 15.31 3.92 -9.62
N HIS A 60 14.20 3.61 -8.95
CA HIS A 60 13.80 2.27 -8.56
C HIS A 60 12.28 2.21 -8.41
N ASN A 61 11.68 1.04 -8.66
CA ASN A 61 10.32 0.70 -8.28
C ASN A 61 10.37 -0.69 -7.65
N THR A 62 9.80 -0.84 -6.46
CA THR A 62 9.81 -2.08 -5.67
C THR A 62 8.41 -2.58 -5.38
N ASP A 63 7.44 -2.13 -6.18
CA ASP A 63 5.99 -2.37 -6.14
C ASP A 63 5.58 -3.82 -6.46
N GLU A 64 6.55 -4.69 -6.75
CA GLU A 64 6.34 -6.11 -7.00
C GLU A 64 6.88 -6.93 -5.82
N THR A 65 5.98 -7.48 -5.00
CA THR A 65 6.32 -8.33 -3.85
C THR A 65 5.40 -9.54 -3.78
N GLN A 66 5.99 -10.74 -3.69
CA GLN A 66 5.25 -11.99 -3.51
C GLN A 66 5.46 -12.55 -2.10
N ILE A 67 4.37 -12.79 -1.39
CA ILE A 67 4.37 -13.61 -0.17
C ILE A 67 3.83 -14.99 -0.54
N VAL A 68 4.57 -16.05 -0.18
CA VAL A 68 4.17 -17.43 -0.39
C VAL A 68 3.86 -18.06 0.97
N GLY A 69 2.62 -18.52 1.16
CA GLY A 69 2.18 -19.15 2.40
C GLY A 69 2.90 -20.48 2.67
N GLY A 70 3.23 -20.71 3.93
CA GLY A 70 3.75 -21.99 4.42
C GLY A 70 2.65 -22.91 5.00
N GLY A 71 3.06 -23.94 5.73
CA GLY A 71 2.18 -24.78 6.54
C GLY A 71 2.45 -24.59 8.04
N SER A 72 1.42 -24.73 8.87
CA SER A 72 1.54 -24.68 10.34
C SER A 72 0.57 -25.64 11.02
N GLU A 73 0.92 -26.12 12.21
CA GLU A 73 0.07 -26.97 13.07
C GLU A 73 -0.21 -26.27 14.41
N PRO A 74 -1.00 -25.19 14.44
CA PRO A 74 -1.26 -24.46 15.67
C PRO A 74 -2.00 -25.33 16.70
N LYS A 75 -1.50 -25.35 17.94
CA LYS A 75 -2.11 -26.05 19.09
C LYS A 75 -2.25 -25.09 20.28
N PHE A 76 -3.20 -25.35 21.18
CA PHE A 76 -3.33 -24.59 22.42
C PHE A 76 -2.05 -24.70 23.25
N GLY A 77 -1.56 -23.57 23.77
CA GLY A 77 -0.28 -23.51 24.48
C GLY A 77 0.96 -23.45 23.56
N GLY A 78 0.77 -23.49 22.24
CA GLY A 78 1.84 -23.39 21.24
C GLY A 78 1.83 -24.57 20.27
N GLY A 79 2.26 -24.32 19.04
CA GLY A 79 2.51 -25.30 17.98
C GLY A 79 3.80 -24.95 17.26
#